data_AF-A0A6G3Z157-F1
#
_entry.id   AF-A0A6G3Z157-F1
#
_cell.length_a   1.000
_cell.length_b   1.000
_cell.length_c   1.000
_cell.angle_alpha   90.00
_cell.angle_beta   90.00
_cell.angle_gamma   90.00
#
_symmetry.space_group_name_H-M   'P 1'
#
loop_
_entity.id
_entity.type
_entity.pdbx_description
1 polymer ?
#
loop_
_entity_poly.entity_id
_entity_poly.type
_entity_poly.pdbx_seq_one_letter_code
_entity_poly.pdbx_strand_id
1 'polypeptide(L)'
;MTYVGASLDDGHPDTELPSLSELWAKKYIAKLKDQDALLKTLGEAKHRVDIAQKLTELLRPISAQAWHKTESLLSDEIRRHNISSELIDPWAISKDVHQVYEKALLAYANRLPPQRLSVAIAADMGTIRQKHTVIDPRVIGFVSMQFHYCGQMLASQVKGAEKTALESYFKVVDDHLYMPLHRAYEAAANCTYDAPELKAVHHLLPYSSQIAADIVNMVNQLHPTYTSYTGHLSNQIVRTSSIRDVEMFQVYLWTCVLEQNIAAIQQELFPLCVMLYPRLDVSWDLVREMLHLLQKAFSKYGQPQDTESYQPYHTSLCKMFSAEVLA
;
A
#
# COMPACT_ATOMS: atom_id res chain seq x y z
N MET A 1 -83.27 12.67 -17.34
CA MET A 1 -84.00 12.04 -16.21
C MET A 1 -83.08 11.00 -15.61
N THR A 2 -82.86 11.14 -14.31
CA THR A 2 -81.89 10.48 -13.43
C THR A 2 -82.12 8.97 -13.32
N TYR A 3 -81.05 8.17 -13.23
CA TYR A 3 -80.71 7.46 -11.98
C TYR A 3 -79.28 6.90 -12.00
N VAL A 4 -78.71 6.93 -10.80
CA VAL A 4 -77.34 6.62 -10.39
C VAL A 4 -77.18 5.12 -10.12
N GLY A 5 -75.98 4.59 -10.34
CA GLY A 5 -75.56 3.29 -9.82
C GLY A 5 -74.03 3.20 -9.79
N ALA A 6 -73.41 3.73 -8.74
CA ALA A 6 -72.01 3.52 -8.42
C ALA A 6 -71.85 2.25 -7.59
N SER A 7 -70.87 1.40 -7.92
CA SER A 7 -70.15 0.43 -7.07
C SER A 7 -69.16 -0.31 -7.99
N LEU A 8 -67.94 -0.71 -7.64
CA LEU A 8 -67.00 -0.46 -6.54
C LEU A 8 -65.65 -0.93 -7.12
N ASP A 9 -64.59 -0.22 -6.77
CA ASP A 9 -63.20 -0.60 -7.01
C ASP A 9 -62.87 -1.88 -6.21
N ASP A 10 -62.15 -2.82 -6.83
CA ASP A 10 -61.35 -3.83 -6.13
C ASP A 10 -60.32 -4.41 -7.12
N GLY A 11 -59.22 -3.67 -7.29
CA GLY A 11 -58.00 -4.18 -7.90
C GLY A 11 -57.36 -5.26 -7.02
N HIS A 12 -57.45 -6.52 -7.44
CA HIS A 12 -56.54 -7.58 -7.02
C HIS A 12 -55.51 -7.82 -8.11
N PRO A 13 -54.20 -7.67 -7.85
CA PRO A 13 -53.19 -8.20 -8.75
C PRO A 13 -53.18 -9.72 -8.60
N ASP A 14 -53.72 -10.41 -9.60
CA ASP A 14 -53.54 -11.85 -9.79
C ASP A 14 -52.03 -12.13 -9.84
N THR A 15 -51.51 -12.65 -8.74
CA THR A 15 -50.18 -13.24 -8.69
C THR A 15 -50.32 -14.65 -9.24
N GLU A 16 -50.23 -14.79 -10.58
CA GLU A 16 -50.12 -16.08 -11.24
C GLU A 16 -49.00 -16.90 -10.59
N LEU A 17 -49.39 -17.93 -9.83
CA LEU A 17 -48.46 -18.84 -9.20
C LEU A 17 -47.67 -19.56 -10.30
N PRO A 18 -46.34 -19.41 -10.37
CA PRO A 18 -45.55 -19.98 -11.45
C PRO A 18 -45.73 -21.49 -11.48
N SER A 19 -46.00 -22.03 -12.67
CA SER A 19 -46.27 -23.47 -12.85
C SER A 19 -45.08 -24.30 -12.34
N LEU A 20 -45.34 -25.49 -11.78
CA LEU A 20 -44.28 -26.39 -11.28
C LEU A 20 -43.23 -26.71 -12.35
N SER A 21 -43.65 -26.80 -13.62
CA SER A 21 -42.78 -26.93 -14.79
C SER A 21 -41.84 -25.75 -14.99
N GLU A 22 -42.32 -24.52 -14.77
CA GLU A 22 -41.54 -23.30 -14.91
C GLU A 22 -40.55 -23.13 -13.74
N LEU A 23 -40.96 -23.47 -12.51
CA LEU A 23 -40.07 -23.49 -11.34
C LEU A 23 -38.95 -24.53 -11.49
N TRP A 24 -39.28 -25.72 -12.00
CA TRP A 24 -38.28 -26.76 -12.28
C TRP A 24 -37.29 -26.30 -13.37
N ALA A 25 -37.78 -25.72 -14.48
CA ALA A 25 -36.94 -25.22 -15.56
C ALA A 25 -36.02 -24.08 -15.09
N LYS A 26 -36.54 -23.11 -14.33
CA LYS A 26 -35.74 -22.02 -13.73
C LYS A 26 -34.65 -22.58 -12.80
N LYS A 27 -34.98 -23.57 -11.97
CA LYS A 27 -34.02 -24.23 -11.06
C LYS A 27 -32.94 -25.02 -11.81
N TYR A 28 -33.32 -25.70 -12.90
CA TYR A 28 -32.38 -26.43 -13.75
C TYR A 28 -31.40 -25.50 -14.46
N ILE A 29 -31.89 -24.39 -15.04
CA ILE A 29 -31.05 -23.37 -15.68
C ILE A 29 -30.13 -22.68 -14.65
N ALA A 30 -30.62 -22.39 -13.44
CA ALA A 30 -29.78 -21.86 -12.37
C ALA A 30 -28.64 -22.82 -12.00
N LYS A 31 -28.93 -24.12 -11.90
CA LYS A 31 -27.93 -25.15 -11.63
C LYS A 31 -26.87 -25.27 -12.74
N LEU A 32 -27.27 -25.12 -14.01
CA LEU A 32 -26.33 -25.08 -15.13
C LEU A 32 -25.42 -23.85 -15.08
N LYS A 33 -25.98 -22.67 -14.76
CA LYS A 33 -25.18 -21.44 -14.57
C LYS A 33 -24.18 -21.56 -13.43
N ASP A 34 -24.56 -22.19 -12.31
CA ASP A 34 -23.66 -22.46 -11.20
C ASP A 34 -22.52 -23.42 -11.60
N GLN A 35 -22.83 -24.42 -12.43
CA GLN A 35 -21.85 -25.39 -12.92
C GLN A 35 -20.87 -24.75 -13.93
N ASP A 36 -21.35 -23.89 -14.82
CA ASP A 36 -20.52 -23.11 -15.74
C ASP A 36 -19.62 -22.13 -15.00
N ALA A 37 -20.13 -21.48 -13.94
CA ALA A 37 -19.34 -20.61 -13.07
C ALA A 37 -18.24 -21.38 -12.32
N LEU A 38 -18.55 -22.60 -11.85
CA LEU A 38 -17.58 -23.48 -11.20
C LEU A 38 -16.47 -23.90 -12.18
N LEU A 39 -16.81 -24.32 -13.39
CA LEU A 39 -15.86 -24.72 -14.43
C LEU A 39 -14.95 -23.56 -14.84
N LYS A 40 -15.52 -22.35 -14.96
CA LYS A 40 -14.76 -21.12 -15.20
C LYS A 40 -13.78 -20.83 -14.05
N THR A 41 -14.25 -20.94 -12.81
CA THR A 41 -13.41 -20.72 -11.61
C THR A 41 -12.26 -21.73 -11.53
N LEU A 42 -12.52 -23.00 -11.86
CA LEU A 42 -11.49 -24.06 -11.91
C LEU A 42 -10.46 -23.79 -13.03
N GLY A 43 -10.91 -23.37 -14.21
CA GLY A 43 -10.03 -23.00 -15.32
C GLY A 43 -9.14 -21.80 -15.00
N GLU A 44 -9.71 -20.76 -14.38
CA GLU A 44 -8.94 -19.60 -13.94
C GLU A 44 -8.02 -19.91 -12.73
N ALA A 45 -8.39 -20.84 -11.84
CA ALA A 45 -7.54 -21.27 -10.73
C ALA A 45 -6.28 -21.98 -11.25
N LYS A 46 -6.45 -22.90 -12.21
CA LYS A 46 -5.33 -23.54 -12.91
C LYS A 46 -4.44 -22.51 -13.61
N HIS A 47 -5.05 -21.51 -14.25
CA HIS A 47 -4.31 -20.44 -14.92
C HIS A 47 -3.40 -19.63 -13.98
N ARG A 48 -3.86 -19.27 -12.77
CA ARG A 48 -3.01 -18.53 -11.80
C ARG A 48 -1.90 -19.37 -11.22
N VAL A 49 -2.13 -20.66 -11.01
CA VAL A 49 -1.10 -21.61 -10.57
C VAL A 49 0.02 -21.67 -11.61
N ASP A 50 -0.31 -21.78 -12.90
CA ASP A 50 0.68 -21.82 -13.99
C ASP A 50 1.49 -20.50 -14.07
N ILE A 51 0.82 -19.34 -13.91
CA ILE A 51 1.49 -18.03 -13.85
C ILE A 51 2.44 -17.97 -12.65
N ALA A 52 1.97 -18.34 -11.46
CA ALA A 52 2.77 -18.27 -10.23
C ALA A 52 4.00 -19.17 -10.31
N GLN A 53 3.87 -20.38 -10.85
CA GLN A 53 4.99 -21.30 -11.07
C GLN A 53 6.02 -20.68 -12.02
N LYS A 54 5.58 -20.17 -13.17
CA LYS A 54 6.47 -19.50 -14.14
C LYS A 54 7.21 -18.32 -13.50
N LEU A 55 6.52 -17.49 -12.72
CA LEU A 55 7.14 -16.36 -12.04
C LEU A 55 8.13 -16.79 -10.96
N THR A 56 7.86 -17.90 -10.26
CA THR A 56 8.77 -18.50 -9.27
C THR A 56 10.06 -18.96 -9.94
N GLU A 57 9.98 -19.60 -11.11
CA GLU A 57 11.16 -20.02 -11.90
C GLU A 57 11.98 -18.81 -12.40
N LEU A 58 11.32 -17.68 -12.69
CA LEU A 58 11.97 -16.44 -13.11
C LEU A 58 12.49 -15.58 -11.94
N LEU A 59 12.18 -15.93 -10.70
CA LEU A 59 12.47 -15.08 -9.54
C LEU A 59 13.97 -14.83 -9.37
N ARG A 60 14.80 -15.86 -9.54
CA ARG A 60 16.26 -15.74 -9.43
C ARG A 60 16.86 -14.80 -10.47
N PRO A 61 16.69 -15.02 -11.79
CA PRO A 61 17.25 -14.10 -12.78
C PRO A 61 16.68 -12.68 -12.68
N ILE A 62 15.39 -12.53 -12.30
CA ILE A 62 14.79 -11.21 -12.09
C ILE A 62 15.36 -10.51 -10.85
N SER A 63 15.56 -11.23 -9.74
CA SER A 63 16.19 -10.67 -8.53
C SER A 63 17.59 -10.14 -8.81
N ALA A 64 18.39 -10.84 -9.63
CA ALA A 64 19.70 -10.37 -10.06
C ALA A 64 19.63 -9.12 -10.96
N GLN A 65 18.65 -9.02 -11.86
CA GLN A 65 18.44 -7.82 -12.68
C GLN A 65 17.98 -6.64 -11.83
N ALA A 66 17.09 -6.87 -10.86
CA ALA A 66 16.67 -5.87 -9.90
C ALA A 66 17.87 -5.35 -9.10
N TRP A 67 18.80 -6.23 -8.71
CA TRP A 67 20.01 -5.84 -7.97
C TRP A 67 20.83 -4.81 -8.73
N HIS A 68 21.11 -5.09 -10.00
CA HIS A 68 21.86 -4.16 -10.85
C HIS A 68 21.17 -2.80 -10.97
N LYS A 69 19.84 -2.79 -11.07
CA LYS A 69 19.06 -1.54 -11.14
C LYS A 69 19.12 -0.77 -9.81
N THR A 70 19.03 -1.47 -8.68
CA THR A 70 19.14 -0.88 -7.33
C THR A 70 20.52 -0.27 -7.10
N GLU A 71 21.59 -1.00 -7.42
CA GLU A 71 22.96 -0.49 -7.33
C GLU A 71 23.17 0.72 -8.23
N SER A 72 22.72 0.66 -9.49
CA SER A 72 22.84 1.80 -10.41
C SER A 72 22.11 3.04 -9.89
N LEU A 73 21.04 2.87 -9.13
CA LEU A 73 20.30 3.99 -8.55
C LEU A 73 21.01 4.57 -7.32
N LEU A 74 21.51 3.71 -6.42
CA LEU A 74 21.87 4.08 -5.04
C LEU A 74 23.35 3.96 -4.67
N SER A 75 24.22 3.41 -5.52
CA SER A 75 25.65 3.24 -5.16
C SER A 75 26.34 4.56 -4.78
N ASP A 76 26.01 5.64 -5.48
CA ASP A 76 26.54 6.97 -5.16
C ASP A 76 26.01 7.49 -3.82
N GLU A 77 24.73 7.22 -3.54
CA GLU A 77 24.08 7.65 -2.31
C GLU A 77 24.56 6.86 -1.09
N ILE A 78 24.79 5.54 -1.23
CA ILE A 78 25.42 4.71 -0.19
C ILE A 78 26.76 5.31 0.22
N ARG A 79 27.59 5.70 -0.76
CA ARG A 79 28.89 6.35 -0.52
C ARG A 79 28.73 7.73 0.10
N ARG A 80 27.84 8.56 -0.46
CA ARG A 80 27.58 9.93 0.02
C ARG A 80 27.12 9.95 1.48
N HIS A 81 26.26 9.00 1.85
CA HIS A 81 25.71 8.88 3.20
C HIS A 81 26.61 8.09 4.15
N ASN A 82 27.77 7.62 3.69
CA ASN A 82 28.71 6.79 4.45
C ASN A 82 28.04 5.56 5.08
N ILE A 83 27.17 4.90 4.31
CA ILE A 83 26.56 3.63 4.71
C ILE A 83 27.60 2.54 4.42
N SER A 84 27.91 1.71 5.43
CA SER A 84 28.87 0.62 5.25
C SER A 84 28.34 -0.38 4.22
N SER A 85 29.15 -0.67 3.19
CA SER A 85 28.81 -1.67 2.17
C SER A 85 28.67 -3.08 2.75
N GLU A 86 29.27 -3.37 3.90
CA GLU A 86 29.13 -4.65 4.59
C GLU A 86 27.71 -4.89 5.12
N LEU A 87 26.93 -3.82 5.32
CA LEU A 87 25.52 -3.92 5.72
C LEU A 87 24.59 -4.27 4.55
N ILE A 88 25.09 -4.19 3.31
CA ILE A 88 24.34 -4.50 2.09
C ILE A 88 24.84 -5.84 1.56
N ASP A 89 24.39 -6.94 2.21
CA ASP A 89 24.74 -8.31 1.81
C ASP A 89 23.84 -8.78 0.65
N PRO A 90 24.38 -8.99 -0.56
CA PRO A 90 23.59 -9.44 -1.71
C PRO A 90 22.91 -10.78 -1.50
N TRP A 91 23.54 -11.70 -0.77
CA TRP A 91 23.03 -13.04 -0.55
C TRP A 91 21.89 -13.03 0.45
N ALA A 92 22.06 -12.31 1.57
CA ALA A 92 21.01 -12.16 2.57
C ALA A 92 19.78 -11.46 1.99
N ILE A 93 19.96 -10.34 1.28
CA ILE A 93 18.85 -9.59 0.67
C ILE A 93 18.17 -10.44 -0.41
N SER A 94 18.92 -11.09 -1.30
CA SER A 94 18.33 -11.94 -2.34
C SER A 94 17.54 -13.10 -1.74
N LYS A 95 18.04 -13.74 -0.67
CA LYS A 95 17.30 -14.79 0.04
C LYS A 95 15.97 -14.28 0.59
N ASP A 96 15.95 -13.12 1.23
CA ASP A 96 14.72 -12.54 1.77
C ASP A 96 13.72 -12.19 0.66
N VAL A 97 14.19 -11.60 -0.45
CA VAL A 97 13.39 -11.33 -1.66
C VAL A 97 12.72 -12.61 -2.14
N HIS A 98 13.49 -13.71 -2.28
CA HIS A 98 12.94 -14.97 -2.75
C HIS A 98 11.86 -15.50 -1.82
N GLN A 99 12.14 -15.56 -0.52
CA GLN A 99 11.21 -16.09 0.48
C GLN A 99 9.87 -15.34 0.49
N VAL A 100 9.90 -14.01 0.38
CA VAL A 100 8.68 -13.20 0.41
C VAL A 100 7.91 -13.30 -0.90
N TYR A 101 8.58 -13.22 -2.06
CA TYR A 101 7.89 -13.31 -3.34
C TYR A 101 7.34 -14.71 -3.61
N GLU A 102 7.99 -15.78 -3.15
CA GLU A 102 7.41 -17.13 -3.18
C GLU A 102 6.10 -17.20 -2.41
N LYS A 103 6.03 -16.62 -1.20
CA LYS A 103 4.80 -16.53 -0.41
C LYS A 103 3.73 -15.70 -1.11
N ALA A 104 4.11 -14.56 -1.69
CA ALA A 104 3.18 -13.70 -2.42
C ALA A 104 2.61 -14.39 -3.68
N LEU A 105 3.46 -15.08 -4.45
CA LEU A 105 3.06 -15.85 -5.63
C LEU A 105 2.17 -17.05 -5.26
N LEU A 106 2.48 -17.74 -4.16
CA LEU A 106 1.63 -18.80 -3.62
C LEU A 106 0.25 -18.27 -3.19
N ALA A 107 0.22 -17.12 -2.51
CA ALA A 107 -1.04 -16.48 -2.12
C ALA A 107 -1.87 -16.08 -3.35
N TYR A 108 -1.22 -15.54 -4.39
CA TYR A 108 -1.85 -15.22 -5.66
C TYR A 108 -2.42 -16.46 -6.37
N ALA A 109 -1.65 -17.56 -6.44
CA ALA A 109 -2.10 -18.83 -7.01
C ALA A 109 -3.35 -19.36 -6.29
N ASN A 110 -3.36 -19.26 -4.96
CA ASN A 110 -4.46 -19.69 -4.10
C ASN A 110 -5.61 -18.68 -4.00
N ARG A 111 -5.54 -17.54 -4.71
CA ARG A 111 -6.55 -16.47 -4.68
C ARG A 111 -6.82 -15.92 -3.28
N LEU A 112 -5.83 -15.95 -2.40
CA LEU A 112 -5.95 -15.33 -1.08
C LEU A 112 -6.13 -13.82 -1.26
N PRO A 113 -7.13 -13.18 -0.63
CA PRO A 113 -7.25 -11.73 -0.70
C PRO A 113 -5.94 -11.04 -0.28
N PRO A 114 -5.48 -9.96 -0.94
CA PRO A 114 -4.24 -9.28 -0.58
C PRO A 114 -4.17 -8.86 0.91
N GLN A 115 -5.31 -8.56 1.53
CA GLN A 115 -5.40 -8.27 2.96
C GLN A 115 -5.02 -9.47 3.84
N ARG A 116 -5.30 -10.69 3.38
CA ARG A 116 -4.87 -11.93 4.07
C ARG A 116 -3.38 -12.19 3.83
N LEU A 117 -2.84 -11.85 2.66
CA LEU A 117 -1.39 -11.87 2.44
C LEU A 117 -0.68 -10.95 3.42
N SER A 118 -1.18 -9.73 3.62
CA SER A 118 -0.62 -8.74 4.57
C SER A 118 -0.40 -9.36 5.95
N VAL A 119 -1.44 -9.99 6.51
CA VAL A 119 -1.34 -10.70 7.80
C VAL A 119 -0.34 -11.86 7.75
N ALA A 120 -0.31 -12.62 6.65
CA ALA A 120 0.53 -13.80 6.52
C ALA A 120 2.03 -13.49 6.44
N ILE A 121 2.42 -12.33 5.91
CA ILE A 121 3.83 -11.94 5.76
C ILE A 121 4.29 -10.94 6.83
N ALA A 122 3.39 -10.30 7.57
CA ALA A 122 3.71 -9.20 8.49
C ALA A 122 4.91 -9.48 9.43
N ALA A 123 4.94 -10.66 10.05
CA ALA A 123 6.03 -11.05 10.95
C ALA A 123 7.38 -11.26 10.21
N ASP A 124 7.35 -11.87 9.03
CA ASP A 124 8.56 -12.04 8.21
C ASP A 124 9.10 -10.69 7.78
N MET A 125 8.22 -9.80 7.32
CA MET A 125 8.59 -8.46 6.86
C MET A 125 9.17 -7.62 7.99
N GLY A 126 8.58 -7.69 9.20
CA GLY A 126 9.12 -7.05 10.40
C GLY A 126 10.52 -7.58 10.74
N THR A 127 10.71 -8.90 10.68
CA THR A 127 12.01 -9.55 10.92
C THR A 127 13.05 -9.14 9.87
N ILE A 128 12.68 -9.13 8.59
CA ILE A 128 13.56 -8.72 7.49
C ILE A 128 13.96 -7.25 7.65
N ARG A 129 13.00 -6.37 7.92
CA ARG A 129 13.28 -4.94 8.17
C ARG A 129 14.29 -4.81 9.31
N GLN A 130 13.98 -5.37 10.48
CA GLN A 130 14.83 -5.28 11.66
C GLN A 130 16.23 -5.86 11.40
N LYS A 131 16.32 -7.00 10.70
CA LYS A 131 17.60 -7.64 10.36
C LYS A 131 18.55 -6.67 9.64
N HIS A 132 18.01 -5.89 8.69
CA HIS A 132 18.81 -4.99 7.86
C HIS A 132 18.97 -3.58 8.45
N THR A 133 18.07 -3.15 9.32
CA THR A 133 18.06 -1.78 9.87
C THR A 133 18.64 -1.64 11.27
N VAL A 134 18.95 -2.75 11.97
CA VAL A 134 19.39 -2.71 13.37
C VAL A 134 20.69 -1.93 13.59
N ILE A 135 21.61 -1.94 12.63
CA ILE A 135 22.87 -1.19 12.71
C ILE A 135 22.71 0.21 12.10
N ASP A 136 22.11 0.31 10.91
CA ASP A 136 21.88 1.56 10.21
C ASP A 136 20.50 1.53 9.53
N PRO A 137 19.51 2.32 10.01
CA PRO A 137 18.16 2.31 9.45
C PRO A 137 18.10 2.68 7.97
N ARG A 138 19.10 3.39 7.45
CA ARG A 138 19.13 3.88 6.06
C ARG A 138 19.31 2.75 5.05
N VAL A 139 19.82 1.59 5.48
CA VAL A 139 19.94 0.37 4.66
C VAL A 139 18.57 -0.04 4.10
N ILE A 140 17.47 0.30 4.78
CA ILE A 140 16.12 -0.01 4.29
C ILE A 140 15.85 0.57 2.91
N GLY A 141 16.46 1.70 2.54
CA GLY A 141 16.28 2.27 1.21
C GLY A 141 16.82 1.37 0.11
N PHE A 142 17.95 0.71 0.33
CA PHE A 142 18.47 -0.27 -0.62
C PHE A 142 17.60 -1.53 -0.67
N VAL A 143 17.25 -2.08 0.50
CA VAL A 143 16.44 -3.31 0.60
C VAL A 143 15.06 -3.10 -0.04
N SER A 144 14.36 -2.03 0.31
CA SER A 144 13.05 -1.70 -0.27
C SER A 144 13.10 -1.51 -1.79
N MET A 145 14.11 -0.80 -2.33
CA MET A 145 14.26 -0.63 -3.77
C MET A 145 14.54 -1.95 -4.49
N GLN A 146 15.29 -2.85 -3.84
CA GLN A 146 15.56 -4.18 -4.39
C GLN A 146 14.29 -5.02 -4.50
N PHE A 147 13.44 -5.01 -3.47
CA PHE A 147 12.13 -5.66 -3.54
C PHE A 147 11.27 -4.99 -4.61
N HIS A 148 11.15 -3.66 -4.58
CA HIS A 148 10.33 -2.89 -5.51
C HIS A 148 10.65 -3.21 -6.97
N TYR A 149 11.92 -3.18 -7.37
CA TYR A 149 12.31 -3.51 -8.75
C TYR A 149 12.08 -4.98 -9.09
N CYS A 150 12.28 -5.89 -8.13
CA CYS A 150 11.97 -7.31 -8.34
C CYS A 150 10.48 -7.51 -8.62
N GLY A 151 9.60 -6.92 -7.80
CA GLY A 151 8.14 -6.96 -7.99
C GLY A 151 7.69 -6.34 -9.31
N GLN A 152 8.23 -5.18 -9.69
CA GLN A 152 7.93 -4.55 -10.99
C GLN A 152 8.33 -5.45 -12.16
N MET A 153 9.54 -6.01 -12.12
CA MET A 153 10.05 -6.88 -13.19
C MET A 153 9.25 -8.18 -13.28
N LEU A 154 8.84 -8.79 -12.16
CA LEU A 154 7.93 -9.93 -12.14
C LEU A 154 6.57 -9.58 -12.75
N ALA A 155 5.96 -8.47 -12.34
CA ALA A 155 4.65 -8.04 -12.85
C ALA A 155 4.69 -7.76 -14.35
N SER A 156 5.83 -7.30 -14.88
CA SER A 156 6.02 -7.05 -16.32
C SER A 156 5.96 -8.31 -17.18
N GLN A 157 6.12 -9.50 -16.59
CA GLN A 157 6.02 -10.79 -17.28
C GLN A 157 4.57 -11.22 -17.54
N VAL A 158 3.61 -10.55 -16.92
CA VAL A 158 2.17 -10.85 -17.00
C VAL A 158 1.44 -9.68 -17.66
N LYS A 159 0.32 -9.96 -18.31
CA LYS A 159 -0.48 -8.96 -19.05
C LYS A 159 -1.93 -8.99 -18.61
N GLY A 160 -2.65 -7.90 -18.90
CA GLY A 160 -4.09 -7.81 -18.69
C GLY A 160 -4.50 -7.88 -17.21
N ALA A 161 -5.66 -8.47 -16.95
CA ALA A 161 -6.26 -8.52 -15.61
C ALA A 161 -5.37 -9.24 -14.58
N GLU A 162 -4.61 -10.25 -15.00
CA GLU A 162 -3.72 -10.99 -14.09
C GLU A 162 -2.52 -10.17 -13.64
N LYS A 163 -2.04 -9.22 -14.47
CA LYS A 163 -1.02 -8.26 -14.06
C LYS A 163 -1.55 -7.36 -12.94
N THR A 164 -2.74 -6.77 -13.14
CA THR A 164 -3.38 -5.91 -12.13
C THR A 164 -3.66 -6.66 -10.83
N ALA A 165 -4.08 -7.93 -10.93
CA ALA A 165 -4.24 -8.79 -9.76
C ALA A 165 -2.92 -8.98 -9.02
N LEU A 166 -1.84 -9.38 -9.72
CA LEU A 166 -0.50 -9.56 -9.14
C LEU A 166 0.07 -8.29 -8.50
N GLU A 167 -0.09 -7.15 -9.16
CA GLU A 167 0.36 -5.84 -8.63
C GLU A 167 -0.26 -5.53 -7.27
N SER A 168 -1.48 -6.02 -7.00
CA SER A 168 -2.11 -5.86 -5.69
C SER A 168 -1.41 -6.67 -4.59
N TYR A 169 -0.84 -7.85 -4.90
CA TYR A 169 -0.05 -8.64 -3.95
C TYR A 169 1.34 -8.04 -3.76
N PHE A 170 1.97 -7.57 -4.84
CA PHE A 170 3.30 -6.96 -4.75
C PHE A 170 3.26 -5.60 -4.04
N LYS A 171 2.15 -4.85 -4.15
CA LYS A 171 1.92 -3.65 -3.34
C LYS A 171 1.99 -3.97 -1.84
N VAL A 172 1.38 -5.07 -1.40
CA VAL A 172 1.41 -5.48 0.01
C VAL A 172 2.85 -5.69 0.48
N VAL A 173 3.69 -6.32 -0.36
CA VAL A 173 5.12 -6.51 -0.06
C VAL A 173 5.86 -5.17 0.05
N ASP A 174 5.68 -4.29 -0.94
CA ASP A 174 6.29 -2.95 -0.95
C ASP A 174 5.90 -2.17 0.33
N ASP A 175 4.60 -2.11 0.63
CA ASP A 175 4.07 -1.31 1.75
C ASP A 175 4.70 -1.71 3.10
N HIS A 176 4.92 -3.01 3.34
CA HIS A 176 5.56 -3.50 4.57
C HIS A 176 7.06 -3.16 4.66
N LEU A 177 7.73 -2.91 3.53
CA LEU A 177 9.15 -2.51 3.52
C LEU A 177 9.38 -1.02 3.52
N TYR A 178 8.43 -0.22 3.01
CA TYR A 178 8.58 1.24 3.09
C TYR A 178 8.15 1.77 4.46
N MET A 179 7.14 1.16 5.07
CA MET A 179 6.54 1.63 6.32
C MET A 179 7.00 0.80 7.53
N PRO A 180 7.33 1.40 8.68
CA PRO A 180 7.75 0.69 9.89
C PRO A 180 6.55 0.11 10.67
N LEU A 181 5.67 -0.64 10.00
CA LEU A 181 4.41 -1.14 10.58
C LEU A 181 4.62 -1.99 11.83
N HIS A 182 5.62 -2.89 11.82
CA HIS A 182 5.94 -3.73 12.98
C HIS A 182 6.33 -2.89 14.20
N ARG A 183 7.22 -1.90 14.01
CA ARG A 183 7.67 -0.97 15.05
C ARG A 183 6.49 -0.17 15.61
N ALA A 184 5.58 0.28 14.75
CA ALA A 184 4.35 0.95 15.17
C ALA A 184 3.45 0.02 16.02
N TYR A 185 3.32 -1.26 15.64
CA TYR A 185 2.54 -2.23 16.41
C TYR A 185 3.18 -2.55 17.77
N GLU A 186 4.51 -2.69 17.83
CA GLU A 186 5.24 -2.87 19.09
C GLU A 186 5.10 -1.65 20.00
N ALA A 187 5.20 -0.43 19.44
CA ALA A 187 4.98 0.80 20.19
C ALA A 187 3.55 0.88 20.73
N ALA A 188 2.54 0.57 19.91
CA ALA A 188 1.14 0.53 20.33
C ALA A 188 0.89 -0.51 21.43
N ALA A 189 1.54 -1.68 21.36
CA ALA A 189 1.41 -2.72 22.38
C ALA A 189 1.99 -2.30 23.74
N ASN A 190 2.93 -1.34 23.75
CA ASN A 190 3.50 -0.78 24.98
C ASN A 190 2.68 0.37 25.57
N CYS A 191 1.68 0.89 24.84
CA CYS A 191 0.78 1.93 25.34
C CYS A 191 -0.27 1.33 26.29
N THR A 192 -0.67 2.12 27.31
CA THR A 192 -1.87 1.79 28.08
C THR A 192 -3.11 2.00 27.21
N TYR A 193 -4.18 1.22 27.46
CA TYR A 193 -5.40 1.29 26.65
C TYR A 193 -6.02 2.70 26.60
N ASP A 194 -5.86 3.46 27.69
CA ASP A 194 -6.40 4.82 27.81
C ASP A 194 -5.44 5.93 27.39
N ALA A 195 -4.22 5.60 26.94
CA ALA A 195 -3.22 6.57 26.52
C ALA A 195 -3.76 7.49 25.42
N PRO A 196 -3.60 8.82 25.55
CA PRO A 196 -4.06 9.77 24.54
C PRO A 196 -3.41 9.54 23.17
N GLU A 197 -2.14 9.13 23.14
CA GLU A 197 -1.40 8.82 21.92
C GLU A 197 -2.03 7.66 21.14
N LEU A 198 -2.40 6.60 21.87
CA LEU A 198 -3.05 5.43 21.28
C LEU A 198 -4.44 5.77 20.74
N LYS A 199 -5.21 6.57 21.49
CA LYS A 199 -6.55 7.04 21.07
C LYS A 199 -6.47 7.89 19.80
N ALA A 200 -5.53 8.83 19.74
CA ALA A 200 -5.32 9.69 18.58
C ALA A 200 -4.99 8.87 17.32
N VAL A 201 -4.05 7.92 17.43
CA VAL A 201 -3.72 7.02 16.31
C VAL A 201 -4.93 6.14 15.94
N HIS A 202 -5.66 5.62 16.91
CA HIS A 202 -6.85 4.79 16.65
C HIS A 202 -7.96 5.56 15.91
N HIS A 203 -8.18 6.83 16.22
CA HIS A 203 -9.16 7.68 15.54
C HIS A 203 -8.76 7.97 14.09
N LEU A 204 -7.48 8.24 13.81
CA LEU A 204 -7.01 8.70 12.51
C LEU A 204 -6.64 7.57 11.54
N LEU A 205 -6.14 6.44 12.04
CA LEU A 205 -5.66 5.31 11.22
C LEU A 205 -6.71 4.77 10.22
N PRO A 206 -8.01 4.65 10.55
CA PRO A 206 -9.03 4.20 9.59
C PRO A 206 -9.17 5.11 8.35
N TYR A 207 -8.73 6.36 8.46
CA TYR A 207 -8.83 7.35 7.39
C TYR A 207 -7.53 7.48 6.57
N SER A 208 -6.45 6.76 6.90
CA SER A 208 -5.12 7.04 6.34
C SER A 208 -5.04 6.97 4.81
N SER A 209 -5.63 5.95 4.19
CA SER A 209 -5.65 5.85 2.73
C SER A 209 -6.56 6.89 2.07
N GLN A 210 -7.68 7.26 2.72
CA GLN A 210 -8.56 8.32 2.22
C GLN A 210 -7.85 9.69 2.28
N ILE A 211 -7.18 9.98 3.39
CA ILE A 211 -6.36 11.18 3.57
C ILE A 211 -5.29 11.26 2.48
N ALA A 212 -4.56 10.17 2.25
CA ALA A 212 -3.52 10.14 1.22
C ALA A 212 -4.08 10.40 -0.18
N ALA A 213 -5.20 9.76 -0.54
CA ALA A 213 -5.85 9.97 -1.83
C ALA A 213 -6.36 11.41 -2.01
N ASP A 214 -6.97 12.00 -0.98
CA ASP A 214 -7.47 13.37 -0.97
C ASP A 214 -6.34 14.39 -1.15
N ILE A 215 -5.23 14.19 -0.43
CA ILE A 215 -4.05 15.05 -0.53
C ILE A 215 -3.45 15.00 -1.92
N VAL A 216 -3.23 13.80 -2.48
CA VAL A 216 -2.65 13.66 -3.83
C VAL A 216 -3.59 14.25 -4.90
N ASN A 217 -4.90 14.11 -4.74
CA ASN A 217 -5.87 14.78 -5.60
C ASN A 217 -5.72 16.30 -5.57
N MET A 218 -5.59 16.87 -4.36
CA MET A 218 -5.48 18.31 -4.17
C MET A 218 -4.15 18.85 -4.71
N VAL A 219 -3.03 18.17 -4.44
CA VAL A 219 -1.72 18.51 -4.99
C VAL A 219 -1.72 18.47 -6.51
N ASN A 220 -2.37 17.50 -7.13
CA ASN A 220 -2.50 17.43 -8.59
C ASN A 220 -3.33 18.58 -9.18
N GLN A 221 -4.29 19.13 -8.42
CA GLN A 221 -5.02 20.33 -8.82
C GLN A 221 -4.18 21.60 -8.68
N LEU A 222 -3.36 21.68 -7.63
CA LEU A 222 -2.48 22.83 -7.36
C LEU A 222 -1.26 22.87 -8.29
N HIS A 223 -0.75 21.70 -8.70
CA HIS A 223 0.44 21.56 -9.54
C HIS A 223 0.15 20.70 -10.78
N PRO A 224 -0.73 21.14 -11.70
CA PRO A 224 -1.17 20.34 -12.85
C PRO A 224 -0.05 20.02 -13.85
N THR A 225 1.07 20.75 -13.80
CA THR A 225 2.23 20.58 -14.67
C THR A 225 3.38 19.81 -14.00
N TYR A 226 3.24 19.37 -12.74
CA TYR A 226 4.30 18.64 -12.05
C TYR A 226 4.62 17.31 -12.75
N THR A 227 5.92 17.03 -12.86
CA THR A 227 6.48 15.83 -13.50
C THR A 227 7.61 15.31 -12.63
N SER A 228 7.64 14.01 -12.39
CA SER A 228 8.72 13.28 -11.71
C SER A 228 9.51 12.45 -12.73
N TYR A 229 10.51 11.69 -12.27
CA TYR A 229 11.30 10.78 -13.11
C TYR A 229 10.44 9.81 -13.93
N THR A 230 9.27 9.41 -13.42
CA THR A 230 8.37 8.46 -14.09
C THR A 230 7.16 9.10 -14.79
N GLY A 231 7.09 10.43 -14.82
CA GLY A 231 6.09 11.20 -15.57
C GLY A 231 5.24 12.16 -14.71
N HIS A 232 4.14 12.63 -15.29
CA HIS A 232 3.21 13.57 -14.64
C HIS A 232 2.49 12.97 -13.43
N LEU A 233 2.12 13.79 -12.45
CA LEU A 233 1.34 13.34 -11.28
C LEU A 233 -0.01 12.71 -11.64
N SER A 234 -0.60 13.14 -12.75
CA SER A 234 -1.84 12.59 -13.30
C SER A 234 -1.68 11.17 -13.86
N ASN A 235 -0.46 10.70 -14.10
CA ASN A 235 -0.18 9.32 -14.48
C ASN A 235 -0.47 8.39 -13.30
N GLN A 236 -1.20 7.30 -13.54
CA GLN A 236 -1.60 6.33 -12.51
C GLN A 236 -0.42 5.78 -11.69
N ILE A 237 0.75 5.60 -12.31
CA ILE A 237 1.95 5.09 -11.62
C ILE A 237 2.45 6.12 -10.61
N VAL A 238 2.64 7.37 -11.05
CA VAL A 238 3.13 8.48 -10.21
C VAL A 238 2.14 8.78 -9.10
N ARG A 239 0.84 8.79 -9.43
CA ARG A 239 -0.23 8.93 -8.45
C ARG A 239 -0.16 7.85 -7.37
N THR A 240 0.03 6.60 -7.76
CA THR A 240 0.09 5.48 -6.81
C THR A 240 1.32 5.60 -5.90
N SER A 241 2.48 5.98 -6.42
CA SER A 241 3.67 6.23 -5.60
C SER A 241 3.49 7.43 -4.66
N SER A 242 2.88 8.53 -5.13
CA SER A 242 2.61 9.69 -4.28
C SER A 242 1.62 9.38 -3.16
N ILE A 243 0.60 8.55 -3.41
CA ILE A 243 -0.32 8.09 -2.34
C ILE A 243 0.48 7.30 -1.30
N ARG A 244 1.36 6.40 -1.74
CA ARG A 244 2.23 5.61 -0.86
C ARG A 244 3.14 6.50 -0.01
N ASP A 245 3.73 7.56 -0.59
CA ASP A 245 4.55 8.51 0.17
C ASP A 245 3.74 9.17 1.29
N VAL A 246 2.51 9.61 1.01
CA VAL A 246 1.63 10.21 2.03
C VAL A 246 1.19 9.20 3.09
N GLU A 247 0.93 7.94 2.72
CA GLU A 247 0.69 6.86 3.68
C GLU A 247 1.94 6.61 4.54
N MET A 248 3.13 6.62 3.95
CA MET A 248 4.41 6.47 4.64
C MET A 248 4.62 7.59 5.66
N PHE A 249 4.43 8.86 5.29
CA PHE A 249 4.52 9.99 6.21
C PHE A 249 3.58 9.82 7.42
N GLN A 250 2.36 9.34 7.19
CA GLN A 250 1.41 9.06 8.26
C GLN A 250 1.91 7.96 9.21
N VAL A 251 2.38 6.82 8.69
CA VAL A 251 2.84 5.71 9.56
C VAL A 251 4.06 6.09 10.38
N TYR A 252 5.02 6.81 9.80
CA TYR A 252 6.17 7.31 10.57
C TYR A 252 5.76 8.31 11.64
N LEU A 253 4.77 9.17 11.35
CA LEU A 253 4.21 10.08 12.35
C LEU A 253 3.54 9.31 13.49
N TRP A 254 2.71 8.30 13.18
CA TRP A 254 2.08 7.45 14.18
C TRP A 254 3.09 6.69 15.02
N THR A 255 4.18 6.22 14.41
CA THR A 255 5.29 5.59 15.13
C THR A 255 5.89 6.57 16.14
N CYS A 256 6.14 7.81 15.73
CA CYS A 256 6.66 8.84 16.65
C CYS A 256 5.70 9.18 17.79
N VAL A 257 4.40 9.26 17.50
CA VAL A 257 3.35 9.48 18.50
C VAL A 257 3.32 8.35 19.54
N LEU A 258 3.32 7.10 19.08
CA LEU A 258 3.24 5.92 19.96
C LEU A 258 4.53 5.71 20.78
N GLU A 259 5.69 5.97 20.19
CA GLU A 259 6.98 5.88 20.89
C GLU A 259 7.34 7.13 21.71
N GLN A 260 6.52 8.17 21.61
CA GLN A 260 6.70 9.46 22.24
C GLN A 260 8.06 10.11 21.98
N ASN A 261 8.60 9.94 20.76
CA ASN A 261 9.86 10.54 20.34
C ASN A 261 9.93 10.68 18.81
N ILE A 262 10.90 11.46 18.29
CA ILE A 262 11.02 11.74 16.84
C ILE A 262 11.95 10.76 16.08
N ALA A 263 12.46 9.71 16.74
CA ALA A 263 13.54 8.89 16.19
C ALA A 263 13.16 8.20 14.88
N ALA A 264 11.92 7.74 14.72
CA ALA A 264 11.48 7.11 13.47
C ALA A 264 11.59 8.07 12.27
N ILE A 265 11.26 9.35 12.47
CA ILE A 265 11.40 10.36 11.43
C ILE A 265 12.88 10.74 11.25
N GLN A 266 13.59 11.02 12.34
CA GLN A 266 14.94 11.56 12.32
C GLN A 266 16.00 10.59 11.80
N GLN A 267 15.93 9.33 12.20
CA GLN A 267 16.97 8.34 11.94
C GLN A 267 16.70 7.52 10.68
N GLU A 268 15.44 7.49 10.21
CA GLU A 268 15.01 6.59 9.15
C GLU A 268 14.31 7.34 8.01
N LEU A 269 13.11 7.90 8.24
CA LEU A 269 12.32 8.53 7.16
C LEU A 269 13.05 9.68 6.46
N PHE A 270 13.55 10.66 7.23
CA PHE A 270 14.18 11.85 6.65
C PHE A 270 15.44 11.49 5.84
N PRO A 271 16.40 10.71 6.40
CA PRO A 271 17.52 10.22 5.61
C PRO A 271 17.10 9.41 4.38
N LEU A 272 16.08 8.57 4.50
CA LEU A 272 15.55 7.77 3.39
C LEU A 272 15.04 8.67 2.26
N CYS A 273 14.23 9.69 2.57
CA CYS A 273 13.75 10.65 1.58
C CYS A 273 14.93 11.39 0.93
N VAL A 274 15.89 11.90 1.72
CA VAL A 274 17.06 12.62 1.19
C VAL A 274 17.87 11.73 0.24
N MET A 275 17.97 10.43 0.54
CA MET A 275 18.68 9.46 -0.27
C MET A 275 17.93 9.13 -1.58
N LEU A 276 16.61 8.97 -1.54
CA LEU A 276 15.82 8.46 -2.67
C LEU A 276 15.23 9.56 -3.55
N TYR A 277 14.66 10.62 -2.97
CA TYR A 277 13.86 11.60 -3.70
C TYR A 277 14.64 12.35 -4.79
N PRO A 278 15.90 12.78 -4.57
CA PRO A 278 16.71 13.38 -5.64
C PRO A 278 16.97 12.43 -6.80
N ARG A 279 17.15 11.12 -6.53
CA ARG A 279 17.37 10.10 -7.57
C ARG A 279 16.10 9.77 -8.35
N LEU A 280 14.94 10.06 -7.78
CA LEU A 280 13.62 9.84 -8.37
C LEU A 280 12.98 11.14 -8.90
N ASP A 281 13.72 12.26 -8.88
CA ASP A 281 13.27 13.58 -9.33
C ASP A 281 11.95 14.02 -8.63
N VAL A 282 11.87 13.74 -7.32
CA VAL A 282 10.76 14.17 -6.47
C VAL A 282 11.04 15.58 -5.96
N SER A 283 10.13 16.51 -6.22
CA SER A 283 10.29 17.91 -5.79
C SER A 283 10.06 18.06 -4.28
N TRP A 284 10.98 18.73 -3.61
CA TRP A 284 10.79 19.09 -2.20
C TRP A 284 9.62 20.05 -1.98
N ASP A 285 9.26 20.88 -2.96
CA ASP A 285 8.06 21.72 -2.87
C ASP A 285 6.80 20.86 -2.80
N LEU A 286 6.74 19.80 -3.61
CA LEU A 286 5.63 18.86 -3.59
C LEU A 286 5.51 18.16 -2.23
N VAL A 287 6.63 17.72 -1.67
CA VAL A 287 6.68 17.07 -0.35
C VAL A 287 6.20 18.04 0.74
N ARG A 288 6.67 19.29 0.72
CA ARG A 288 6.23 20.33 1.66
C ARG A 288 4.73 20.59 1.57
N GLU A 289 4.18 20.66 0.37
CA GLU A 289 2.74 20.86 0.17
C GLU A 289 1.95 19.66 0.70
N MET A 290 2.38 18.43 0.42
CA MET A 290 1.76 17.22 0.98
C MET A 290 1.76 17.22 2.51
N LEU A 291 2.87 17.59 3.15
CA LEU A 291 2.98 17.68 4.61
C LEU A 291 2.09 18.78 5.20
N HIS A 292 1.97 19.92 4.52
CA HIS A 292 1.07 21.01 4.93
C HIS A 292 -0.40 20.59 4.84
N LEU A 293 -0.79 19.93 3.75
CA LEU A 293 -2.14 19.41 3.57
C LEU A 293 -2.47 18.29 4.55
N LEU A 294 -1.46 17.52 4.98
CA LEU A 294 -1.63 16.48 5.98
C LEU A 294 -2.15 17.02 7.32
N GLN A 295 -1.65 18.18 7.77
CA GLN A 295 -2.16 18.85 8.96
C GLN A 295 -3.65 19.18 8.83
N LYS A 296 -4.04 19.78 7.70
CA LYS A 296 -5.44 20.15 7.44
C LYS A 296 -6.34 18.92 7.41
N ALA A 297 -5.85 17.83 6.84
CA ALA A 297 -6.56 16.57 6.80
C ALA A 297 -6.75 15.98 8.21
N PHE A 298 -5.72 15.96 9.05
CA PHE A 298 -5.87 15.47 10.43
C PHE A 298 -6.84 16.30 11.26
N SER A 299 -6.84 17.63 11.09
CA SER A 299 -7.85 18.48 11.77
C SER A 299 -9.28 18.24 11.26
N LYS A 300 -9.45 17.78 10.02
CA LYS A 300 -10.76 17.44 9.44
C LYS A 300 -11.28 16.07 9.89
N TYR A 301 -10.42 15.07 9.95
CA TYR A 301 -10.79 13.68 10.24
C TYR A 301 -10.63 13.28 11.71
N GLY A 302 -9.75 13.96 12.45
CA GLY A 302 -9.50 13.71 13.86
C GLY A 302 -10.42 14.50 14.78
N GLN A 303 -10.33 14.20 16.08
CA GLN A 303 -10.98 15.00 17.12
C GLN A 303 -10.05 16.13 17.57
N PRO A 304 -10.60 17.25 18.09
CA PRO A 304 -9.78 18.34 18.62
C PRO A 304 -8.75 17.87 19.66
N GLN A 305 -9.13 16.89 20.47
CA GLN A 305 -8.33 16.28 21.54
C GLN A 305 -7.10 15.53 21.00
N ASP A 306 -7.20 14.97 19.80
CA ASP A 306 -6.11 14.19 19.18
C ASP A 306 -4.94 15.10 18.79
N THR A 307 -5.21 16.38 18.52
CA THR A 307 -4.23 17.36 18.03
C THR A 307 -3.03 17.50 18.96
N GLU A 308 -3.26 17.53 20.27
CA GLU A 308 -2.19 17.65 21.25
C GLU A 308 -1.19 16.49 21.18
N SER A 309 -1.66 15.31 20.77
CA SER A 309 -0.83 14.10 20.67
C SER A 309 0.10 14.12 19.45
N TYR A 310 -0.38 14.55 18.27
CA TYR A 310 0.41 14.46 17.03
C TYR A 310 1.10 15.77 16.61
N GLN A 311 0.59 16.93 17.05
CA GLN A 311 1.07 18.24 16.60
C GLN A 311 2.59 18.45 16.79
N PRO A 312 3.21 18.05 17.92
CA PRO A 312 4.65 18.26 18.12
C PRO A 312 5.50 17.49 17.08
N TYR A 313 5.07 16.29 16.72
CA TYR A 313 5.76 15.43 15.76
C TYR A 313 5.53 15.92 14.32
N HIS A 314 4.31 16.35 13.98
CA HIS A 314 4.01 16.93 12.67
C HIS A 314 4.80 18.23 12.44
N THR A 315 4.87 19.08 13.47
CA THR A 315 5.65 20.32 13.42
C THR A 315 7.13 20.03 13.19
N SER A 316 7.68 19.03 13.90
CA SER A 316 9.07 18.60 13.70
C SER A 316 9.30 18.06 12.29
N LEU A 317 8.38 17.23 11.78
CA LEU A 317 8.42 16.71 10.42
C LEU A 317 8.45 17.85 9.39
N CYS A 318 7.54 18.82 9.49
CA CYS A 318 7.51 19.98 8.59
C CYS A 318 8.81 20.79 8.62
N LYS A 319 9.40 20.99 9.81
CA LYS A 319 10.68 21.71 9.97
C LYS A 319 11.83 20.97 9.29
N MET A 320 11.91 19.66 9.46
CA MET A 320 12.96 18.85 8.83
C MET A 320 12.90 18.89 7.31
N PHE A 321 11.69 18.93 6.73
CA PHE A 321 11.48 19.02 5.28
C PHE A 321 11.34 20.47 4.76
N SER A 322 11.67 21.47 5.59
CA SER A 322 11.55 22.88 5.22
C SER A 322 12.58 23.30 4.17
N ALA A 323 12.32 24.44 3.52
CA ALA A 323 13.28 25.03 2.58
C ALA A 323 14.59 25.42 3.28
N GLU A 324 14.57 25.80 4.57
CA GLU A 324 15.80 26.14 5.30
C GLU A 324 16.78 24.95 5.41
N VAL A 325 16.25 23.72 5.39
CA VAL A 325 17.03 22.48 5.50
C VAL A 325 17.39 21.90 4.13
N LEU A 326 16.47 21.99 3.16
CA LEU A 326 16.55 21.28 1.87
C LEU A 326 16.60 22.20 0.64
N ALA A 327 16.92 23.50 0.81
CA ALA A 327 17.10 24.45 -0.29
C ALA A 327 18.32 24.15 -1.17
#